data_AF-A0A6N6RGF8-F1
#
_entry.id   AF-A0A6N6RGF8-F1
#
_cell.length_a   1.000
_cell.length_b   1.000
_cell.length_c   1.000
_cell.angle_alpha   90.00
_cell.angle_beta   90.00
_cell.angle_gamma   90.00
#
_symmetry.space_group_name_H-M   'P 1'
#
loop_
_entity.id
_entity.type
_entity.pdbx_description
1 polymer ?
#
loop_
_entity_poly.entity_id
_entity_poly.type
_entity_poly.pdbx_seq_one_letter_code
_entity_poly.pdbx_strand_id
1 'polypeptide(L)'
;MDFAMDNLQEQALRDELRKHYVIGITYIYTKYKTSPQFDQGDLNRRRLRKLHDVADYLFFDERIRWQVYEQVEPRERDIAKEQFHGFILYYTDMSRYSTFAEIREQLDSVNMLNYRAKEPEDTLLQAIFDRNPDWVRMNVHCDLTGSMSPYTAQLLMWFKLNLETNRILNFVFFNDGDDMHNSRKRPNRTGGIYTISPDNMTELLETVQACMTGGAGGDVMENDIEALLKGIQSCRHCGEVVLIADNLSPMRDYGLMNRIRRPVRVILCGTQLGVNTQYLDLARETRGSVHTIDQDIFDLSRMRNGDTIEIDGETYTLRRGKFSNR
;
A
#
# COMPACT_ATOMS: atom_id res chain seq x y z
N MET A 1 -31.39 27.07 -0.88
CA MET A 1 -31.01 25.69 -0.51
C MET A 1 -31.84 25.26 0.69
N ASP A 2 -32.22 23.98 0.75
CA ASP A 2 -32.83 23.42 1.95
C ASP A 2 -31.80 23.35 3.08
N PHE A 3 -32.23 23.67 4.30
CA PHE A 3 -31.38 23.67 5.48
C PHE A 3 -31.03 22.22 5.85
N ALA A 4 -29.77 21.97 6.24
CA ALA A 4 -29.27 20.65 6.64
C ALA A 4 -29.25 19.56 5.54
N MET A 5 -28.93 19.93 4.30
CA MET A 5 -28.73 18.99 3.19
C MET A 5 -27.27 18.52 3.06
N ASP A 6 -27.06 17.37 2.42
CA ASP A 6 -25.73 16.85 2.07
C ASP A 6 -25.45 16.90 0.55
N ASN A 7 -26.19 17.72 -0.20
CA ASN A 7 -26.00 17.82 -1.65
C ASN A 7 -24.61 18.40 -1.98
N LEU A 8 -23.91 17.75 -2.91
CA LEU A 8 -22.62 18.19 -3.43
C LEU A 8 -22.78 18.45 -4.94
N GLN A 9 -22.20 19.55 -5.44
CA GLN A 9 -22.18 19.83 -6.88
C GLN A 9 -21.04 19.05 -7.54
N GLU A 10 -21.21 17.72 -7.64
CA GLU A 10 -20.13 16.78 -7.95
C GLU A 10 -19.42 17.08 -9.27
N GLN A 11 -20.16 17.36 -10.36
CA GLN A 11 -19.55 17.60 -11.67
C GLN A 11 -18.71 18.88 -11.70
N ALA A 12 -19.25 19.99 -11.18
CA ALA A 12 -18.53 21.27 -11.11
C ALA A 12 -17.28 21.14 -10.23
N LEU A 13 -17.37 20.40 -9.12
CA LEU A 13 -16.24 20.10 -8.27
C LEU A 13 -15.15 19.29 -9.00
N ARG A 14 -15.53 18.23 -9.75
CA ARG A 14 -14.58 17.45 -10.57
C ARG A 14 -13.86 18.32 -11.59
N ASP A 15 -14.57 19.25 -12.23
CA ASP A 15 -14.00 20.13 -13.25
C ASP A 15 -12.99 21.14 -12.67
N GLU A 16 -13.24 21.65 -11.46
CA GLU A 16 -12.30 22.53 -10.74
C GLU A 16 -11.07 21.78 -10.22
N LEU A 17 -11.25 20.59 -9.65
CA LEU A 17 -10.17 19.76 -9.11
C LEU A 17 -9.22 19.21 -10.18
N ARG A 18 -9.64 19.16 -11.45
CA ARG A 18 -8.77 18.80 -12.58
C ARG A 18 -7.78 19.88 -12.96
N LYS A 19 -8.05 21.14 -12.62
CA LYS A 19 -7.25 22.31 -13.06
C LYS A 19 -6.33 22.83 -11.96
N HIS A 20 -6.55 22.42 -10.72
CA HIS A 20 -5.91 23.05 -9.57
C HIS A 20 -5.44 21.99 -8.56
N TYR A 21 -4.32 22.29 -7.90
CA TYR A 21 -3.84 21.48 -6.79
C TYR A 21 -4.36 22.06 -5.47
N VAL A 22 -5.16 21.29 -4.74
CA VAL A 22 -5.69 21.70 -3.43
C VAL A 22 -4.57 21.67 -2.40
N ILE A 23 -4.44 22.75 -1.62
CA ILE A 23 -3.45 22.95 -0.54
C ILE A 23 -4.12 23.12 0.83
N GLY A 24 -5.44 23.23 0.87
CA GLY A 24 -6.20 23.34 2.11
C GLY A 24 -7.69 23.19 1.90
N ILE A 25 -8.39 22.77 2.96
CA ILE A 25 -9.83 22.60 2.97
C ILE A 25 -10.37 23.15 4.28
N THR A 26 -11.37 24.03 4.21
CA THR A 26 -12.17 24.40 5.38
C THR A 26 -13.58 23.86 5.22
N TYR A 27 -13.98 22.96 6.12
CA TYR A 27 -15.34 22.49 6.25
C TYR A 27 -16.13 23.39 7.20
N ILE A 28 -17.21 23.99 6.72
CA ILE A 28 -18.01 24.97 7.47
C ILE A 28 -19.43 24.46 7.64
N TYR A 29 -19.94 24.53 8.87
CA TYR A 29 -21.34 24.31 9.18
C TYR A 29 -21.78 25.11 10.41
N THR A 30 -23.08 25.26 10.63
CA THR A 30 -23.63 25.93 11.81
C THR A 30 -23.92 24.95 12.94
N LYS A 31 -23.64 25.35 14.19
CA LYS A 31 -24.04 24.61 15.40
C LYS A 31 -25.56 24.53 15.59
N TYR A 32 -26.29 25.48 14.99
CA TYR A 32 -27.74 25.57 15.11
C TYR A 32 -28.44 24.28 14.65
N LYS A 33 -29.34 23.77 15.47
CA LYS A 33 -30.20 22.62 15.15
C LYS A 33 -31.65 22.95 15.47
N THR A 34 -32.54 22.65 14.52
CA THR A 34 -33.99 22.85 14.67
C THR A 34 -34.61 21.88 15.69
N SER A 35 -33.98 20.72 15.89
CA SER A 35 -34.44 19.68 16.80
C SER A 35 -33.28 19.22 17.71
N PRO A 36 -33.51 19.01 19.01
CA PRO A 36 -32.52 18.42 19.91
C PRO A 36 -32.02 17.04 19.47
N GLN A 37 -32.88 16.27 18.80
CA GLN A 37 -32.61 14.91 18.30
C GLN A 37 -31.82 14.88 16.99
N PHE A 38 -31.59 16.03 16.35
CA PHE A 38 -30.82 16.10 15.12
C PHE A 38 -29.34 15.76 15.37
N ASP A 39 -28.84 14.77 14.62
CA ASP A 39 -27.44 14.34 14.66
C ASP A 39 -26.61 15.09 13.61
N GLN A 40 -25.93 16.15 14.05
CA GLN A 40 -25.01 16.92 13.22
C GLN A 40 -23.80 16.09 12.76
N GLY A 41 -23.33 15.15 13.59
CA GLY A 41 -22.21 14.28 13.26
C GLY A 41 -22.54 13.36 12.09
N ASP A 42 -23.75 12.83 12.05
CA ASP A 42 -24.22 11.97 10.96
C ASP A 42 -24.34 12.72 9.62
N LEU A 43 -24.86 13.95 9.64
CA LEU A 43 -24.88 14.81 8.45
C LEU A 43 -23.46 15.14 7.97
N ASN A 44 -22.54 15.44 8.89
CA ASN A 44 -21.15 15.72 8.56
C ASN A 44 -20.49 14.50 7.89
N ARG A 45 -20.70 13.29 8.44
CA ARG A 45 -20.19 12.04 7.84
C ARG A 45 -20.71 11.81 6.42
N ARG A 46 -22.00 12.03 6.16
CA ARG A 46 -22.56 11.89 4.80
C ARG A 46 -21.94 12.89 3.82
N ARG A 47 -21.74 14.14 4.24
CA ARG A 47 -21.11 15.19 3.42
C ARG A 47 -19.66 14.86 3.10
N LEU A 48 -18.90 14.38 4.10
CA LEU A 48 -17.51 13.96 3.92
C LEU A 48 -17.41 12.76 2.98
N ARG A 49 -18.30 11.75 3.10
CA ARG A 49 -18.35 10.63 2.14
C ARG A 49 -18.58 11.09 0.71
N LYS A 50 -19.53 12.01 0.50
CA LYS A 50 -19.77 12.55 -0.85
C LYS A 50 -18.55 13.28 -1.42
N LEU A 51 -17.82 14.02 -0.59
CA LEU A 51 -16.56 14.65 -1.02
C LEU A 51 -15.49 13.60 -1.33
N HIS A 52 -15.39 12.56 -0.51
CA HIS A 52 -14.49 11.43 -0.72
C HIS A 52 -14.79 10.68 -2.03
N ASP A 53 -16.06 10.40 -2.31
CA ASP A 53 -16.50 9.74 -3.57
C ASP A 53 -16.16 10.57 -4.83
N VAL A 54 -16.00 11.89 -4.67
CA VAL A 54 -15.58 12.78 -5.74
C VAL A 54 -14.07 12.89 -5.86
N ALA A 55 -13.37 13.02 -4.73
CA ALA A 55 -11.96 13.31 -4.68
C ALA A 55 -11.36 12.82 -3.36
N ASP A 56 -11.14 11.52 -3.30
CA ASP A 56 -10.57 10.78 -2.17
C ASP A 56 -9.18 11.31 -1.76
N TYR A 57 -8.35 11.71 -2.71
CA TYR A 57 -7.01 12.26 -2.47
C TYR A 57 -7.00 13.46 -1.52
N LEU A 58 -8.10 14.21 -1.41
CA LEU A 58 -8.24 15.34 -0.50
C LEU A 58 -8.11 14.95 0.98
N PHE A 59 -8.40 13.68 1.30
CA PHE A 59 -8.37 13.13 2.66
C PHE A 59 -7.02 12.49 2.99
N PHE A 60 -6.22 12.15 1.98
CA PHE A 60 -4.96 11.41 2.12
C PHE A 60 -3.71 12.26 1.85
N ASP A 61 -3.87 13.46 1.30
CA ASP A 61 -2.75 14.37 1.08
C ASP A 61 -2.50 15.25 2.31
N GLU A 62 -1.50 14.88 3.12
CA GLU A 62 -1.13 15.60 4.35
C GLU A 62 -0.67 17.04 4.13
N ARG A 63 -0.38 17.44 2.88
CA ARG A 63 -0.08 18.85 2.55
C ARG A 63 -1.35 19.70 2.50
N ILE A 64 -2.52 19.06 2.40
CA ILE A 64 -3.82 19.70 2.44
C ILE A 64 -4.18 19.95 3.89
N ARG A 65 -4.11 21.23 4.29
CA ARG A 65 -4.49 21.63 5.64
C ARG A 65 -6.01 21.63 5.79
N TRP A 66 -6.52 20.74 6.63
CA TRP A 66 -7.95 20.68 6.98
C TRP A 66 -8.27 21.56 8.18
N GLN A 67 -9.38 22.27 8.08
CA GLN A 67 -9.98 23.02 9.17
C GLN A 67 -11.47 22.75 9.21
N VAL A 68 -12.02 22.65 10.42
CA VAL A 68 -13.46 22.56 10.63
C VAL A 68 -13.90 23.81 11.37
N TYR A 69 -14.83 24.55 10.80
CA TYR A 69 -15.38 25.77 11.38
C TYR A 69 -16.86 25.56 11.72
N GLU A 70 -17.14 25.39 13.01
CA GLU A 70 -18.49 25.35 13.55
C GLU A 70 -18.95 26.78 13.87
N GLN A 71 -19.93 27.29 13.11
CA GLN A 71 -20.50 28.62 13.31
C GLN A 71 -21.50 28.60 14.47
N VAL A 72 -21.19 29.33 15.55
CA VAL A 72 -21.97 29.32 16.80
C VAL A 72 -22.93 30.50 16.96
N GLU A 73 -22.81 31.53 16.11
CA GLU A 73 -23.61 32.76 16.22
C GLU A 73 -25.10 32.58 15.87
N PRO A 74 -25.50 31.82 14.83
CA PRO A 74 -26.90 31.68 14.48
C PRO A 74 -27.68 30.95 15.57
N ARG A 75 -28.72 31.61 16.10
CA ARG A 75 -29.66 31.04 17.09
C ARG A 75 -31.07 30.81 16.56
N GLU A 76 -31.30 31.18 15.31
CA GLU A 76 -32.59 31.08 14.64
C GLU A 76 -32.40 30.40 13.28
N ARG A 77 -33.40 29.63 12.86
CA ARG A 77 -33.35 28.83 11.64
C ARG A 77 -33.10 29.67 10.39
N ASP A 78 -33.75 30.81 10.29
CA ASP A 78 -33.67 31.64 9.09
C ASP A 78 -32.28 32.28 8.95
N ILE A 79 -31.69 32.73 10.07
CA ILE A 79 -30.29 33.20 10.11
C ILE A 79 -29.31 32.05 9.83
N ALA A 80 -29.54 30.88 10.41
CA ALA A 80 -28.67 29.72 10.22
C ALA A 80 -28.68 29.21 8.77
N LYS A 81 -29.82 29.32 8.09
CA LYS A 81 -29.99 28.92 6.68
C LYS A 81 -29.25 29.84 5.71
N GLU A 82 -29.04 31.11 6.08
CA GLU A 82 -28.30 32.08 5.27
C GLU A 82 -26.78 31.96 5.43
N GLN A 83 -26.29 31.22 6.43
CA GLN A 83 -24.87 30.94 6.57
C GLN A 83 -24.36 29.97 5.51
N PHE A 84 -23.05 30.01 5.26
CA PHE A 84 -22.41 29.07 4.36
C PHE A 84 -22.29 27.68 5.01
N HIS A 85 -22.73 26.63 4.32
CA HIS A 85 -22.48 25.24 4.70
C HIS A 85 -21.83 24.50 3.54
N GLY A 86 -20.64 23.99 3.74
CA GLY A 86 -19.92 23.30 2.68
C GLY A 86 -18.41 23.31 2.88
N PHE A 87 -17.71 23.05 1.78
CA PHE A 87 -16.25 23.00 1.74
C PHE A 87 -15.72 24.22 1.00
N ILE A 88 -14.75 24.90 1.61
CA ILE A 88 -13.92 25.89 0.94
C ILE A 88 -12.61 25.19 0.58
N LEU A 89 -12.27 25.16 -0.71
CA LEU A 89 -11.02 24.61 -1.19
C LEU A 89 -10.03 25.74 -1.46
N TYR A 90 -8.87 25.67 -0.82
CA TYR A 90 -7.73 26.51 -1.15
C TYR A 90 -6.85 25.75 -2.11
N TYR A 91 -6.53 26.35 -3.24
CA TYR A 91 -5.76 25.69 -4.27
C TYR A 91 -4.76 26.64 -4.91
N THR A 92 -3.74 26.07 -5.52
CA THR A 92 -2.75 26.77 -6.33
C THR A 92 -2.83 26.31 -7.78
N ASP A 93 -2.38 27.17 -8.68
CA ASP A 93 -2.21 26.84 -10.09
C ASP A 93 -1.19 25.69 -10.24
N MET A 94 -1.57 24.66 -10.98
CA MET A 94 -0.78 23.45 -11.26
C MET A 94 0.55 23.76 -11.96
N SER A 95 0.66 24.90 -12.65
CA SER A 95 1.89 25.35 -13.32
C SER A 95 3.07 25.60 -12.37
N ARG A 96 2.84 25.71 -11.05
CA ARG A 96 3.89 25.89 -10.03
C ARG A 96 4.37 24.60 -9.36
N TYR A 97 3.66 23.49 -9.51
CA TYR A 97 3.94 22.20 -8.89
C TYR A 97 3.93 21.06 -9.92
N SER A 98 4.46 21.33 -11.13
CA SER A 98 4.46 20.40 -12.25
C SER A 98 4.96 19.00 -11.86
N THR A 99 5.95 18.92 -10.97
CA THR A 99 6.49 17.65 -10.46
C THR A 99 5.46 16.77 -9.73
N PHE A 100 4.52 17.32 -8.97
CA PHE A 100 3.50 16.52 -8.28
C PHE A 100 2.32 16.14 -9.18
N ALA A 101 1.99 17.00 -10.14
CA ALA A 101 1.05 16.68 -11.20
C ALA A 101 1.61 15.55 -12.09
N GLU A 102 2.89 15.63 -12.44
CA GLU A 102 3.64 14.63 -13.20
C GLU A 102 3.73 13.30 -12.43
N ILE A 103 4.04 13.31 -11.13
CA ILE A 103 4.02 12.11 -10.28
C ILE A 103 2.61 11.51 -10.21
N ARG A 104 1.57 12.34 -10.09
CA ARG A 104 0.18 11.86 -10.05
C ARG A 104 -0.26 11.31 -11.40
N GLU A 105 0.10 11.97 -12.49
CA GLU A 105 -0.14 11.51 -13.86
C GLU A 105 0.65 10.22 -14.14
N GLN A 106 1.84 10.05 -13.56
CA GLN A 106 2.62 8.82 -13.60
C GLN A 106 1.97 7.70 -12.76
N LEU A 107 1.47 7.98 -11.55
CA LEU A 107 0.74 6.99 -10.73
C LEU A 107 -0.62 6.61 -11.32
N ASP A 108 -1.33 7.57 -11.92
CA ASP A 108 -2.61 7.37 -12.61
C ASP A 108 -2.40 6.64 -13.96
N SER A 109 -1.34 6.94 -14.71
CA SER A 109 -1.00 6.26 -15.98
C SER A 109 -0.44 4.84 -15.77
N VAL A 110 0.07 4.54 -14.58
CA VAL A 110 0.50 3.20 -14.16
C VAL A 110 -0.67 2.40 -13.54
N ASN A 111 -1.91 2.91 -13.61
CA ASN A 111 -3.14 2.20 -13.22
C ASN A 111 -3.19 1.75 -11.74
N MET A 112 -2.34 2.34 -10.89
CA MET A 112 -2.15 1.96 -9.48
C MET A 112 -3.23 2.51 -8.53
N LEU A 113 -3.91 3.59 -8.93
CA LEU A 113 -4.90 4.31 -8.12
C LEU A 113 -6.36 4.01 -8.51
N ASN A 114 -6.60 3.17 -9.53
CA ASN A 114 -7.96 2.69 -9.84
C ASN A 114 -8.46 1.61 -8.87
N TYR A 115 -7.64 1.21 -7.90
CA TYR A 115 -8.09 0.39 -6.78
C TYR A 115 -8.68 1.32 -5.73
N ARG A 116 -10.01 1.29 -5.58
CA ARG A 116 -10.71 1.93 -4.44
C ARG A 116 -10.03 1.49 -3.16
N ALA A 117 -9.21 2.37 -2.58
CA ALA A 117 -8.58 2.13 -1.30
C ALA A 117 -9.69 1.86 -0.28
N LYS A 118 -9.67 0.68 0.35
CA LYS A 118 -10.26 0.55 1.68
C LYS A 118 -9.49 1.51 2.60
N GLU A 119 -10.21 2.05 3.59
CA GLU A 119 -9.68 2.96 4.61
C GLU A 119 -8.26 2.55 5.07
N PRO A 120 -7.32 3.50 5.25
CA PRO A 120 -5.91 3.21 5.61
C PRO A 120 -5.72 2.33 6.85
N GLU A 121 -6.70 2.36 7.77
CA GLU A 121 -6.67 1.68 9.06
C GLU A 121 -6.84 0.15 8.96
N ASP A 122 -7.13 -0.42 7.78
CA ASP A 122 -7.32 -1.87 7.57
C ASP A 122 -6.51 -2.45 6.39
N THR A 123 -5.34 -1.86 6.07
CA THR A 123 -4.50 -2.36 4.97
C THR A 123 -3.55 -3.48 5.42
N LEU A 124 -3.26 -4.44 4.55
CA LEU A 124 -2.41 -5.61 4.85
C LEU A 124 -1.05 -5.19 5.41
N LEU A 125 -0.39 -4.24 4.73
CA LEU A 125 0.96 -3.81 5.09
C LEU A 125 0.96 -3.05 6.41
N GLN A 126 -0.04 -2.19 6.65
CA GLN A 126 -0.21 -1.48 7.92
C GLN A 126 -0.38 -2.48 9.06
N ALA A 127 -1.33 -3.41 8.94
CA ALA A 127 -1.62 -4.40 9.97
C ALA A 127 -0.38 -5.24 10.33
N ILE A 128 0.38 -5.70 9.34
CA ILE A 128 1.60 -6.50 9.58
C ILE A 128 2.70 -5.65 10.23
N PHE A 129 2.97 -4.44 9.74
CA PHE A 129 4.02 -3.60 10.31
C PHE A 129 3.70 -3.11 11.73
N ASP A 130 2.42 -2.97 12.08
CA ASP A 130 1.97 -2.61 13.42
C ASP A 130 2.10 -3.78 14.40
N ARG A 131 1.81 -5.01 13.97
CA ARG A 131 2.07 -6.22 14.78
C ARG A 131 3.55 -6.51 14.98
N ASN A 132 4.40 -5.96 14.11
CA ASN A 132 5.84 -6.22 14.10
C ASN A 132 6.66 -4.92 14.29
N PRO A 133 6.51 -4.20 15.42
CA PRO A 133 7.19 -2.92 15.65
C PRO A 133 8.71 -3.05 15.74
N ASP A 134 9.21 -4.23 16.14
CA ASP A 134 10.65 -4.53 16.26
C ASP A 134 11.36 -4.67 14.91
N TRP A 135 10.63 -4.69 13.79
CA TRP A 135 11.24 -4.68 12.48
C TRP A 135 11.77 -3.29 12.15
N VAL A 136 13.09 -3.16 12.27
CA VAL A 136 13.83 -1.92 12.05
C VAL A 136 14.99 -2.15 11.11
N ARG A 137 15.48 -1.07 10.50
CA ARG A 137 16.57 -1.08 9.52
C ARG A 137 16.30 -2.03 8.35
N MET A 138 15.04 -2.15 7.92
CA MET A 138 14.58 -3.15 6.98
C MET A 138 15.20 -2.97 5.59
N ASN A 139 15.47 -4.09 4.95
CA ASN A 139 15.67 -4.23 3.51
C ASN A 139 14.39 -4.86 2.93
N VAL A 140 13.57 -4.05 2.28
CA VAL A 140 12.27 -4.47 1.76
C VAL A 140 12.39 -4.86 0.30
N HIS A 141 12.02 -6.08 -0.02
CA HIS A 141 11.95 -6.64 -1.36
C HIS A 141 10.48 -6.72 -1.75
N CYS A 142 10.08 -6.10 -2.85
CA CYS A 142 8.69 -6.04 -3.26
C CYS A 142 8.55 -6.41 -4.74
N ASP A 143 7.69 -7.38 -4.99
CA ASP A 143 7.18 -7.69 -6.32
C ASP A 143 6.37 -6.49 -6.84
N LEU A 144 6.69 -6.02 -8.06
CA LEU A 144 6.02 -4.92 -8.77
C LEU A 144 5.34 -5.36 -10.07
N THR A 145 4.92 -6.62 -10.16
CA THR A 145 4.04 -7.08 -11.24
C THR A 145 2.62 -6.51 -11.09
N GLY A 146 1.82 -6.64 -12.15
CA GLY A 146 0.51 -5.98 -12.23
C GLY A 146 -0.50 -6.41 -11.17
N SER A 147 -0.41 -7.65 -10.65
CA SER A 147 -1.27 -8.12 -9.54
C SER A 147 -0.90 -7.49 -8.20
N MET A 148 0.34 -7.02 -8.07
CA MET A 148 0.88 -6.43 -6.84
C MET A 148 0.57 -4.95 -6.67
N SER A 149 0.00 -4.30 -7.69
CA SER A 149 -0.36 -2.88 -7.68
C SER A 149 -1.02 -2.36 -6.39
N PRO A 150 -2.10 -2.98 -5.86
CA PRO A 150 -2.74 -2.48 -4.64
C PRO A 150 -1.85 -2.59 -3.40
N TYR A 151 -0.95 -3.58 -3.33
CA TYR A 151 -0.05 -3.79 -2.20
C TYR A 151 1.16 -2.86 -2.27
N THR A 152 1.65 -2.57 -3.47
CA THR A 152 2.68 -1.56 -3.69
C THR A 152 2.19 -0.17 -3.28
N ALA A 153 0.94 0.18 -3.59
CA ALA A 153 0.36 1.44 -3.13
C ALA A 153 0.32 1.53 -1.59
N GLN A 154 -0.05 0.43 -0.91
CA GLN A 154 -0.02 0.36 0.56
C GLN A 154 1.40 0.52 1.11
N LEU A 155 2.40 -0.14 0.52
CA LEU A 155 3.80 -0.02 0.93
C LEU A 155 4.31 1.42 0.81
N LEU A 156 4.03 2.09 -0.32
CA LEU A 156 4.45 3.47 -0.56
C LEU A 156 3.76 4.45 0.39
N MET A 157 2.48 4.25 0.67
CA MET A 157 1.75 5.03 1.67
C MET A 157 2.34 4.84 3.06
N TRP A 158 2.54 3.58 3.47
CA TRP A 158 3.14 3.26 4.77
C TRP A 158 4.51 3.92 4.93
N PHE A 159 5.37 3.81 3.91
CA PHE A 159 6.70 4.42 3.95
C PHE A 159 6.62 5.94 4.06
N LYS A 160 5.74 6.60 3.29
CA LYS A 160 5.53 8.05 3.35
C LYS A 160 5.12 8.51 4.75
N LEU A 161 4.17 7.82 5.38
CA LEU A 161 3.68 8.15 6.73
C LEU A 161 4.72 7.86 7.83
N ASN A 162 5.71 7.01 7.53
CA ASN A 162 6.72 6.56 8.50
C ASN A 162 8.14 7.01 8.16
N LEU A 163 8.33 8.00 7.28
CA LEU A 163 9.65 8.47 6.83
C LEU A 163 10.58 8.81 8.00
N GLU A 164 10.07 9.51 9.01
CA GLU A 164 10.87 9.95 10.17
C GLU A 164 11.32 8.79 11.08
N THR A 165 10.68 7.63 10.98
CA THR A 165 11.02 6.45 11.79
C THR A 165 12.32 5.77 11.36
N ASN A 166 12.76 6.01 10.11
CA ASN A 166 13.91 5.33 9.50
C ASN A 166 13.86 3.78 9.61
N ARG A 167 12.64 3.21 9.68
CA ARG A 167 12.44 1.75 9.81
C ARG A 167 12.85 0.98 8.56
N ILE A 168 12.73 1.56 7.37
CA ILE A 168 13.20 0.99 6.10
C ILE A 168 14.44 1.77 5.65
N LEU A 169 15.53 1.06 5.32
CA LEU A 169 16.76 1.66 4.80
C LEU A 169 16.96 1.42 3.31
N ASN A 170 16.40 0.32 2.80
CA ASN A 170 16.60 -0.06 1.42
C ASN A 170 15.35 -0.74 0.85
N PHE A 171 15.06 -0.44 -0.40
CA PHE A 171 14.09 -1.13 -1.22
C PHE A 171 14.77 -1.90 -2.36
N VAL A 172 14.14 -3.00 -2.73
CA VAL A 172 14.46 -3.84 -3.87
C VAL A 172 13.15 -4.15 -4.56
N PHE A 173 12.97 -3.61 -5.75
CA PHE A 173 11.79 -3.88 -6.57
C PHE A 173 12.15 -4.87 -7.66
N PHE A 174 11.22 -5.75 -8.00
CA PHE A 174 11.41 -6.69 -9.09
C PHE A 174 10.14 -6.89 -9.91
N ASN A 175 10.31 -7.16 -11.21
CA ASN A 175 9.22 -7.30 -12.20
C ASN A 175 9.37 -8.57 -13.08
N ASP A 176 10.21 -9.50 -12.64
CA ASP A 176 10.53 -10.74 -13.34
C ASP A 176 11.06 -10.57 -14.77
N GLY A 177 11.96 -9.59 -14.92
CA GLY A 177 12.98 -9.62 -15.96
C GLY A 177 12.79 -8.60 -17.08
N ASP A 178 12.16 -7.46 -16.83
CA ASP A 178 12.02 -6.35 -17.78
C ASP A 178 11.45 -6.78 -19.15
N ASP A 179 10.29 -7.45 -19.12
CA ASP A 179 9.62 -8.01 -20.31
C ASP A 179 10.50 -8.97 -21.14
N MET A 180 11.52 -9.56 -20.51
CA MET A 180 12.31 -10.61 -21.12
C MET A 180 11.40 -11.77 -21.52
N HIS A 181 11.39 -12.08 -22.81
CA HIS A 181 10.66 -13.24 -23.33
C HIS A 181 10.88 -14.51 -22.47
N ASN A 182 9.79 -15.17 -22.07
CA ASN A 182 9.74 -16.23 -21.05
C ASN A 182 10.77 -17.36 -21.27
N SER A 183 11.06 -17.72 -22.53
CA SER A 183 12.07 -18.74 -22.86
C SER A 183 13.51 -18.39 -22.47
N ARG A 184 13.80 -17.11 -22.19
CA ARG A 184 15.12 -16.62 -21.78
C ARG A 184 15.25 -16.43 -20.28
N LYS A 185 14.13 -16.38 -19.55
CA LYS A 185 14.13 -16.24 -18.10
C LYS A 185 14.72 -17.49 -17.46
N ARG A 186 15.84 -17.32 -16.76
CA ARG A 186 16.57 -18.41 -16.11
C ARG A 186 16.80 -18.03 -14.66
N PRO A 187 16.64 -18.98 -13.71
CA PRO A 187 16.88 -18.71 -12.30
C PRO A 187 18.20 -17.97 -12.05
N ASN A 188 18.16 -16.89 -11.26
CA ASN A 188 19.29 -16.01 -10.94
C ASN A 188 19.95 -15.33 -12.18
N ARG A 189 19.22 -15.23 -13.29
CA ARG A 189 19.61 -14.48 -14.49
C ARG A 189 18.39 -13.84 -15.17
N THR A 190 17.26 -13.73 -14.46
CA THR A 190 16.04 -13.16 -15.01
C THR A 190 16.17 -11.64 -15.14
N GLY A 191 16.83 -10.96 -14.21
CA GLY A 191 16.98 -9.50 -14.26
C GLY A 191 15.76 -8.77 -13.71
N GLY A 192 15.51 -7.54 -14.14
CA GLY A 192 14.36 -6.78 -13.66
C GLY A 192 14.38 -6.52 -12.16
N ILE A 193 15.54 -6.12 -11.62
CA ILE A 193 15.74 -5.88 -10.20
C ILE A 193 16.32 -4.48 -10.01
N TYR A 194 15.61 -3.66 -9.26
CA TYR A 194 15.86 -2.23 -9.06
C TYR A 194 16.08 -1.99 -7.57
N THR A 195 17.21 -1.41 -7.19
CA THR A 195 17.56 -1.20 -5.78
C THR A 195 17.70 0.27 -5.48
N ILE A 196 17.13 0.73 -4.37
CA ILE A 196 17.26 2.12 -3.92
C ILE A 196 17.33 2.19 -2.39
N SER A 197 18.21 3.05 -1.88
CA SER A 197 18.19 3.52 -0.49
C SER A 197 17.70 4.97 -0.53
N PRO A 198 16.38 5.21 -0.46
CA PRO A 198 15.82 6.51 -0.85
C PRO A 198 16.07 7.57 0.22
N ASP A 199 16.59 8.73 -0.19
CA ASP A 199 16.68 9.92 0.67
C ASP A 199 15.37 10.73 0.68
N ASN A 200 14.50 10.50 -0.31
CA ASN A 200 13.22 11.17 -0.46
C ASN A 200 12.21 10.34 -1.27
N MET A 201 10.94 10.74 -1.23
CA MET A 201 9.87 10.05 -1.97
C MET A 201 10.02 10.14 -3.49
N THR A 202 10.64 11.18 -4.04
CA THR A 202 10.75 11.35 -5.50
C THR A 202 11.60 10.24 -6.11
N GLU A 203 12.80 10.01 -5.59
CA GLU A 203 13.70 8.96 -6.11
C GLU A 203 13.10 7.55 -5.93
N LEU A 204 12.38 7.33 -4.83
CA LEU A 204 11.64 6.09 -4.61
C LEU A 204 10.60 5.85 -5.70
N LEU A 205 9.78 6.87 -6.00
CA LEU A 205 8.73 6.79 -7.01
C LEU A 205 9.29 6.63 -8.42
N GLU A 206 10.38 7.33 -8.76
CA GLU A 206 11.10 7.15 -10.02
C GLU A 206 11.60 5.71 -10.18
N THR A 207 12.12 5.10 -9.10
CA THR A 207 12.60 3.71 -9.11
C THR A 207 11.45 2.72 -9.28
N VAL A 208 10.32 2.95 -8.58
CA VAL A 208 9.10 2.14 -8.73
C VAL A 208 8.60 2.21 -10.17
N GLN A 209 8.51 3.41 -10.73
CA GLN A 209 8.08 3.61 -12.12
C GLN A 209 9.04 2.96 -13.11
N ALA A 210 10.35 3.08 -12.92
CA ALA A 210 11.34 2.42 -13.77
C ALA A 210 11.16 0.89 -13.75
N CYS A 211 10.92 0.31 -12.57
CA CYS A 211 10.65 -1.12 -12.45
C CYS A 211 9.33 -1.52 -13.12
N MET A 212 8.24 -0.79 -12.90
CA MET A 212 6.93 -1.13 -13.49
C MET A 212 6.90 -0.95 -15.01
N THR A 213 7.61 0.06 -15.53
CA THR A 213 7.73 0.31 -16.98
C THR A 213 8.72 -0.62 -17.67
N GLY A 214 9.65 -1.22 -16.90
CA GLY A 214 10.55 -2.25 -17.39
C GLY A 214 9.81 -3.51 -17.85
N GLY A 215 8.69 -3.85 -17.21
CA GLY A 215 7.85 -4.97 -17.63
C GLY A 215 6.87 -5.44 -16.55
N ALA A 216 5.99 -6.36 -16.91
CA ALA A 216 4.88 -6.80 -16.06
C ALA A 216 4.90 -8.30 -15.72
N GLY A 217 6.07 -8.95 -15.80
CA GLY A 217 6.21 -10.35 -15.42
C GLY A 217 5.85 -11.37 -16.49
N GLY A 218 4.97 -11.11 -17.49
CA GLY A 218 4.83 -11.90 -18.74
C GLY A 218 4.45 -13.41 -18.66
N ASP A 219 4.69 -14.10 -17.55
CA ASP A 219 4.21 -15.41 -17.12
C ASP A 219 3.90 -15.35 -15.62
N VAL A 220 3.42 -16.46 -15.06
CA VAL A 220 2.93 -16.54 -13.67
C VAL A 220 4.02 -16.69 -12.62
N MET A 221 5.30 -16.87 -13.00
CA MET A 221 6.37 -17.15 -12.05
C MET A 221 7.21 -15.90 -11.83
N GLU A 222 7.68 -15.70 -10.60
CA GLU A 222 8.44 -14.50 -10.22
C GLU A 222 9.89 -14.83 -9.80
N ASN A 223 10.78 -13.85 -9.83
CA ASN A 223 12.21 -14.03 -9.50
C ASN A 223 12.59 -13.56 -8.09
N ASP A 224 11.78 -13.96 -7.10
CA ASP A 224 11.89 -13.53 -5.70
C ASP A 224 13.28 -13.81 -5.07
N ILE A 225 13.86 -14.99 -5.34
CA ILE A 225 15.13 -15.38 -4.72
C ILE A 225 16.29 -14.57 -5.31
N GLU A 226 16.27 -14.27 -6.60
CA GLU A 226 17.24 -13.39 -7.25
C GLU A 226 17.20 -11.99 -6.64
N ALA A 227 16.00 -11.42 -6.43
CA ALA A 227 15.81 -10.15 -5.77
C ALA A 227 16.38 -10.17 -4.34
N LEU A 228 16.00 -11.18 -3.55
CA LEU A 228 16.52 -11.40 -2.19
C LEU A 228 18.04 -11.44 -2.14
N LEU A 229 18.67 -12.24 -3.00
CA LEU A 229 20.12 -12.37 -3.05
C LEU A 229 20.81 -11.05 -3.42
N LYS A 230 20.31 -10.32 -4.42
CA LYS A 230 20.87 -9.02 -4.82
C LYS A 230 20.73 -7.98 -3.73
N GLY A 231 19.56 -7.85 -3.11
CA GLY A 231 19.35 -6.87 -2.05
C GLY A 231 20.09 -7.15 -0.76
N ILE A 232 20.23 -8.42 -0.37
CA ILE A 232 21.06 -8.79 0.78
C ILE A 232 22.53 -8.40 0.53
N GLN A 233 23.00 -8.52 -0.72
CA GLN A 233 24.33 -8.10 -1.10
C GLN A 233 24.49 -6.57 -1.12
N SER A 234 23.49 -5.83 -1.60
CA SER A 234 23.54 -4.36 -1.70
C SER A 234 23.42 -3.66 -0.34
N CYS A 235 22.58 -4.17 0.57
CA CYS A 235 22.40 -3.59 1.91
C CYS A 235 22.92 -4.52 3.03
N ARG A 236 24.26 -4.64 3.14
CA ARG A 236 24.90 -5.49 4.17
C ARG A 236 24.68 -5.00 5.61
N HIS A 237 24.32 -3.73 5.78
CA HIS A 237 24.08 -3.10 7.08
C HIS A 237 22.58 -3.03 7.45
N CYS A 238 21.68 -3.50 6.58
CA CYS A 238 20.26 -3.61 6.91
C CYS A 238 20.02 -4.71 7.95
N GLY A 239 19.05 -4.49 8.85
CA GLY A 239 18.61 -5.37 9.93
C GLY A 239 17.69 -6.49 9.45
N GLU A 240 16.38 -6.24 9.33
CA GLU A 240 15.46 -7.27 8.83
C GLU A 240 15.49 -7.37 7.29
N VAL A 241 15.23 -8.58 6.76
CA VAL A 241 14.99 -8.80 5.33
C VAL A 241 13.52 -9.16 5.17
N VAL A 242 12.77 -8.30 4.49
CA VAL A 242 11.33 -8.45 4.28
C VAL A 242 11.08 -8.67 2.79
N LEU A 243 10.31 -9.71 2.45
CA LEU A 243 9.81 -9.97 1.11
C LEU A 243 8.30 -9.72 1.10
N ILE A 244 7.81 -8.92 0.16
CA ILE A 244 6.39 -8.70 -0.11
C ILE A 244 6.13 -9.31 -1.48
N ALA A 245 5.36 -10.39 -1.51
CA ALA A 245 5.20 -11.22 -2.71
C ALA A 245 3.74 -11.56 -3.01
N ASP A 246 3.47 -11.84 -4.29
CA ASP A 246 2.18 -12.36 -4.75
C ASP A 246 2.04 -13.84 -4.35
N ASN A 247 1.04 -14.13 -3.51
CA ASN A 247 0.72 -15.49 -3.11
C ASN A 247 0.32 -16.39 -4.29
N LEU A 248 -0.23 -15.83 -5.37
CA LEU A 248 -0.72 -16.58 -6.52
C LEU A 248 0.39 -17.01 -7.50
N SER A 249 1.60 -16.50 -7.31
CA SER A 249 2.74 -16.77 -8.18
C SER A 249 3.76 -17.69 -7.52
N PRO A 250 4.23 -18.76 -8.17
CA PRO A 250 5.37 -19.54 -7.68
C PRO A 250 6.70 -18.83 -7.96
N MET A 251 7.71 -19.13 -7.14
CA MET A 251 9.07 -18.65 -7.33
C MET A 251 9.75 -19.40 -8.49
N ARG A 252 10.12 -18.69 -9.56
CA ARG A 252 10.91 -19.19 -10.70
C ARG A 252 12.23 -19.80 -10.23
N ASP A 253 12.84 -19.18 -9.25
CA ASP A 253 14.16 -19.50 -8.73
C ASP A 253 14.13 -20.15 -7.34
N TYR A 254 13.01 -20.78 -7.01
CA TYR A 254 12.77 -21.57 -5.80
C TYR A 254 13.95 -22.48 -5.40
N GLY A 255 14.57 -23.15 -6.37
CA GLY A 255 15.71 -24.04 -6.14
C GLY A 255 16.98 -23.38 -5.58
N LEU A 256 17.01 -22.05 -5.49
CA LEU A 256 18.15 -21.26 -5.01
C LEU A 256 17.96 -20.75 -3.58
N MET A 257 16.83 -21.03 -2.93
CA MET A 257 16.51 -20.55 -1.58
C MET A 257 17.60 -20.90 -0.53
N ASN A 258 18.29 -22.04 -0.71
CA ASN A 258 19.39 -22.48 0.16
C ASN A 258 20.64 -21.56 0.14
N ARG A 259 20.71 -20.61 -0.81
CA ARG A 259 21.78 -19.60 -0.91
C ARG A 259 21.53 -18.43 0.03
N ILE A 260 20.31 -18.24 0.52
CA ILE A 260 19.95 -17.17 1.45
C ILE A 260 20.44 -17.56 2.85
N ARG A 261 21.22 -16.68 3.48
CA ARG A 261 21.85 -16.93 4.80
C ARG A 261 21.26 -16.07 5.93
N ARG A 262 20.17 -15.36 5.65
CA ARG A 262 19.49 -14.46 6.58
C ARG A 262 18.02 -14.88 6.70
N PRO A 263 17.40 -14.74 7.88
CA PRO A 263 15.95 -14.87 8.02
C PRO A 263 15.21 -13.93 7.07
N VAL A 264 14.20 -14.46 6.37
CA VAL A 264 13.33 -13.69 5.49
C VAL A 264 11.93 -13.62 6.10
N ARG A 265 11.43 -12.41 6.30
CA ARG A 265 10.04 -12.16 6.70
C ARG A 265 9.20 -12.06 5.43
N VAL A 266 8.35 -13.02 5.15
CA VAL A 266 7.53 -13.04 3.94
C VAL A 266 6.15 -12.48 4.26
N ILE A 267 5.82 -11.32 3.71
CA ILE A 267 4.47 -10.77 3.65
C ILE A 267 3.81 -11.31 2.39
N LEU A 268 2.73 -12.07 2.57
CA LEU A 268 2.00 -12.66 1.45
C LEU A 268 0.74 -11.87 1.12
N CYS A 269 0.66 -11.45 -0.13
CA CYS A 269 -0.44 -10.70 -0.67
C CYS A 269 -1.40 -11.65 -1.40
N GLY A 270 -2.72 -11.54 -1.19
CA GLY A 270 -3.70 -12.37 -1.89
C GLY A 270 -3.89 -13.79 -1.31
N THR A 271 -3.94 -13.94 0.02
CA THR A 271 -4.04 -15.24 0.70
C THR A 271 -5.45 -15.81 0.84
N GLN A 272 -6.47 -15.20 0.19
CA GLN A 272 -7.89 -15.56 0.40
C GLN A 272 -8.24 -17.00 -0.02
N LEU A 273 -7.40 -17.63 -0.85
CA LEU A 273 -7.56 -19.01 -1.31
C LEU A 273 -6.52 -19.96 -0.68
N GLY A 274 -5.97 -19.56 0.45
CA GLY A 274 -4.87 -20.24 1.13
C GLY A 274 -3.50 -19.72 0.71
N VAL A 275 -2.49 -20.10 1.49
CA VAL A 275 -1.08 -19.75 1.32
C VAL A 275 -0.37 -20.69 0.35
N ASN A 276 0.42 -20.11 -0.54
CA ASN A 276 1.36 -20.80 -1.40
C ASN A 276 2.51 -21.38 -0.59
N THR A 277 2.58 -22.71 -0.62
CA THR A 277 3.51 -23.52 0.18
C THR A 277 4.99 -23.25 -0.10
N GLN A 278 5.34 -22.71 -1.28
CA GLN A 278 6.73 -22.38 -1.58
C GLN A 278 7.27 -21.29 -0.64
N TYR A 279 6.42 -20.34 -0.24
CA TYR A 279 6.81 -19.28 0.70
C TYR A 279 6.93 -19.79 2.14
N LEU A 280 6.13 -20.80 2.53
CA LEU A 280 6.33 -21.52 3.79
C LEU A 280 7.70 -22.23 3.80
N ASP A 281 8.08 -22.84 2.68
CA ASP A 281 9.38 -23.48 2.53
C ASP A 281 10.53 -22.48 2.58
N LEU A 282 10.37 -21.30 1.95
CA LEU A 282 11.36 -20.22 2.00
C LEU A 282 11.57 -19.72 3.43
N ALA A 283 10.49 -19.39 4.14
CA ALA A 283 10.56 -18.97 5.54
C ALA A 283 11.17 -20.06 6.43
N ARG A 284 10.82 -21.32 6.20
CA ARG A 284 11.41 -22.46 6.90
C ARG A 284 12.93 -22.57 6.68
N GLU A 285 13.37 -22.56 5.43
CA GLU A 285 14.79 -22.71 5.05
C GLU A 285 15.64 -21.58 5.61
N THR A 286 15.11 -20.36 5.59
CA THR A 286 15.81 -19.15 6.04
C THR A 286 15.72 -18.93 7.55
N ARG A 287 14.92 -19.74 8.28
CA ARG A 287 14.52 -19.50 9.67
C ARG A 287 13.81 -18.16 9.86
N GLY A 288 13.10 -17.74 8.82
CA GLY A 288 12.25 -16.57 8.80
C GLY A 288 10.83 -16.87 9.27
N SER A 289 9.88 -16.13 8.71
CA SER A 289 8.46 -16.19 9.05
C SER A 289 7.58 -15.81 7.86
N VAL A 290 6.31 -16.20 7.90
CA VAL A 290 5.29 -15.81 6.92
C VAL A 290 4.22 -14.98 7.62
N HIS A 291 3.69 -13.98 6.94
CA HIS A 291 2.76 -12.99 7.50
C HIS A 291 1.60 -12.79 6.53
N THR A 292 0.40 -13.03 7.01
CA THR A 292 -0.88 -12.77 6.33
C THR A 292 -1.58 -11.60 7.00
N ILE A 293 -2.75 -11.20 6.49
CA ILE A 293 -3.53 -10.13 7.15
C ILE A 293 -3.92 -10.52 8.58
N ASP A 294 -4.23 -11.80 8.81
CA ASP A 294 -4.79 -12.29 10.07
C ASP A 294 -3.75 -12.95 10.98
N GLN A 295 -2.65 -13.47 10.43
CA GLN A 295 -1.73 -14.32 11.19
C GLN A 295 -0.25 -14.06 10.88
N ASP A 296 0.56 -14.12 11.92
CA ASP A 296 2.03 -14.18 11.83
C ASP A 296 2.51 -15.60 12.17
N ILE A 297 3.23 -16.23 11.23
CA ILE A 297 3.63 -17.63 11.27
C ILE A 297 5.14 -17.72 11.49
N PHE A 298 5.53 -18.10 12.70
CA PHE A 298 6.92 -18.24 13.13
C PHE A 298 7.35 -19.71 13.26
N ASP A 299 8.64 -19.92 13.54
CA ASP A 299 9.20 -21.21 13.97
C ASP A 299 8.99 -22.40 13.01
N LEU A 300 8.67 -22.17 11.73
CA LEU A 300 8.50 -23.21 10.70
C LEU A 300 9.73 -24.13 10.58
N SER A 301 10.92 -23.60 10.88
CA SER A 301 12.19 -24.33 10.93
C SER A 301 12.23 -25.46 11.97
N ARG A 302 11.39 -25.39 13.02
CA ARG A 302 11.28 -26.40 14.09
C ARG A 302 10.35 -27.56 13.74
N MET A 303 9.51 -27.39 12.72
CA MET A 303 8.58 -28.43 12.27
C MET A 303 9.32 -29.62 11.68
N ARG A 304 8.79 -30.81 11.99
CA ARG A 304 9.27 -32.12 11.57
C ARG A 304 8.35 -32.71 10.52
N ASN A 305 8.87 -33.67 9.78
CA ASN A 305 8.10 -34.38 8.78
C ASN A 305 6.88 -35.07 9.42
N GLY A 306 5.69 -34.77 8.91
CA GLY A 306 4.40 -35.22 9.45
C GLY A 306 3.67 -34.17 10.28
N ASP A 307 4.36 -33.11 10.72
CA ASP A 307 3.74 -32.01 11.47
C ASP A 307 2.78 -31.24 10.56
N THR A 308 1.72 -30.72 11.18
CA THR A 308 0.72 -29.88 10.53
C THR A 308 0.69 -28.49 11.14
N ILE A 309 0.33 -27.50 10.34
CA ILE A 309 0.06 -26.13 10.78
C ILE A 309 -1.24 -25.65 10.14
N GLU A 310 -2.03 -24.91 10.90
CA GLU A 310 -3.23 -24.23 10.42
C GLU A 310 -2.91 -22.76 10.18
N ILE A 311 -3.25 -22.27 8.98
CA ILE A 311 -3.04 -20.88 8.56
C ILE A 311 -4.32 -20.41 7.90
N ASP A 312 -4.92 -19.34 8.43
CA ASP A 312 -6.15 -18.73 7.91
C ASP A 312 -7.30 -19.76 7.67
N GLY A 313 -7.39 -20.78 8.53
CA GLY A 313 -8.40 -21.85 8.45
C GLY A 313 -8.05 -23.03 7.53
N GLU A 314 -6.91 -23.00 6.85
CA GLU A 314 -6.42 -24.08 5.98
C GLU A 314 -5.29 -24.86 6.64
N THR A 315 -5.27 -26.19 6.45
CA THR A 315 -4.25 -27.07 7.04
C THR A 315 -3.15 -27.44 6.06
N TYR A 316 -1.90 -27.18 6.47
CA TYR A 316 -0.68 -27.51 5.72
C TYR A 316 0.08 -28.61 6.44
N THR A 317 0.64 -29.56 5.69
CA THR A 317 1.46 -30.65 6.25
C THR A 317 2.88 -30.57 5.73
N LEU A 318 3.88 -30.72 6.60
CA LEU A 318 5.27 -30.83 6.20
C LEU A 318 5.59 -32.27 5.78
N ARG A 319 5.88 -32.51 4.51
CA ARG A 319 6.23 -33.82 3.96
C ARG A 319 7.55 -33.76 3.19
N ARG A 320 8.49 -34.65 3.53
CA ARG A 320 9.83 -34.73 2.94
C ARG A 320 10.55 -33.37 2.90
N GLY A 321 10.35 -32.57 3.95
CA GLY A 321 10.94 -31.23 4.09
C GLY A 321 10.28 -30.13 3.27
N LYS A 322 9.10 -30.39 2.69
CA LYS A 322 8.31 -29.43 1.89
C LYS A 322 6.87 -29.35 2.37
N PHE A 323 6.28 -28.17 2.38
CA PHE A 323 4.86 -28.01 2.71
C PHE A 323 3.98 -28.46 1.54
N SER A 324 2.84 -29.06 1.86
CA SER A 324 1.74 -29.31 0.92
C SER A 324 0.41 -28.99 1.59
N ASN A 325 -0.58 -28.56 0.81
CA ASN A 325 -1.97 -28.61 1.25
C ASN A 325 -2.48 -30.07 1.16
N ARG A 326 -3.65 -30.33 1.76
CA ARG A 326 -4.27 -31.67 1.74
C ARG A 326 -4.84 -32.04 0.37
#